data_AF-A0A939K8Z3-F1
#
_entry.id   AF-A0A939K8Z3-F1
#
_cell.length_a   1.000
_cell.length_b   1.000
_cell.length_c   1.000
_cell.angle_alpha   90.00
_cell.angle_beta   90.00
_cell.angle_gamma   90.00
#
_symmetry.space_group_name_H-M   'P 1'
#
loop_
_entity.id
_entity.type
_entity.pdbx_description
1 polymer ?
#
loop_
_entity_poly.entity_id
_entity_poly.type
_entity_poly.pdbx_seq_one_letter_code
_entity_poly.pdbx_strand_id
1 'polypeptide(L)'
;MARKVQHSLLKKAKQNKNDEFYTQLSDIENELKHYKSHFKNKVVFCNCDDARISNFFNYFASNFAELGIKKLITACYRKQERDLFNTEEVENGFFFEYTGVEGERIKPSSTDIVHFKGDGDFRSAESIELLKQSDIVVTNPPFSLFREYVAQLIKYDKKFLIIGNINAITYKEIFKLIKENKAWLGINLGRGISGFIVPEHYELYGTETRIDSSGNRIVSPNNCLWLTNLDTFKRHEGITLTKRYFGNEIEYPHYDNYDGINVNKTQDIPLDYKGFMGVPITFLHKFNPDQFEIIKFRKGNDEKDLSINGKCPYFRILIKNKRILTELSNNRGIPQVR
;
A
#
# COMPACT_ATOMS: atom_id res chain seq x y z
N MET A 1 8.97 28.24 20.01
CA MET A 1 8.01 27.69 20.98
C MET A 1 7.79 26.21 20.69
N ALA A 2 8.11 25.35 21.66
CA ALA A 2 7.99 23.89 21.51
C ALA A 2 6.51 23.46 21.43
N ARG A 3 6.17 22.66 20.42
CA ARG A 3 4.82 22.11 20.21
C ARG A 3 4.52 21.12 21.34
N LYS A 4 3.75 21.54 22.34
CA LYS A 4 3.18 20.66 23.37
C LYS A 4 2.18 19.72 22.68
N VAL A 5 2.60 18.51 22.34
CA VAL A 5 1.70 17.46 21.89
C VAL A 5 0.93 16.97 23.12
N GLN A 6 -0.34 17.37 23.24
CA GLN A 6 -1.23 16.89 24.28
C GLN A 6 -1.51 15.39 24.04
N HIS A 7 -0.87 14.54 24.86
CA HIS A 7 -1.06 13.08 24.86
C HIS A 7 -2.53 12.63 25.05
N SER A 8 -3.41 13.51 25.53
CA SER A 8 -4.85 13.27 25.69
C SER A 8 -5.60 13.19 24.35
N LEU A 9 -5.21 13.98 23.34
CA LEU A 9 -5.81 13.96 22.00
C LEU A 9 -5.51 12.63 21.27
N LEU A 10 -4.29 12.11 21.43
CA LEU A 10 -3.89 10.81 20.88
C LEU A 10 -4.63 9.63 21.53
N LYS A 11 -5.03 9.76 22.81
CA LYS A 11 -5.83 8.73 23.52
C LYS A 11 -7.31 8.75 23.08
N LYS A 12 -7.89 9.94 22.85
CA LYS A 12 -9.26 10.09 22.32
C LYS A 12 -9.37 9.62 20.86
N ALA A 13 -8.40 9.93 20.00
CA ALA A 13 -8.35 9.41 18.64
C ALA A 13 -8.22 7.87 18.58
N LYS A 14 -7.67 7.25 19.63
CA LYS A 14 -7.60 5.78 19.77
C LYS A 14 -8.92 5.14 20.20
N GLN A 15 -9.86 5.92 20.74
CA GLN A 15 -11.15 5.46 21.24
C GLN A 15 -12.26 5.55 20.17
N ASN A 16 -12.16 6.46 19.20
CA ASN A 16 -13.07 6.51 18.05
C ASN A 16 -12.70 5.44 17.02
N LYS A 17 -13.06 4.19 17.31
CA LYS A 17 -13.05 3.05 16.39
C LYS A 17 -14.19 3.17 15.36
N ASN A 18 -14.24 4.27 14.63
CA ASN A 18 -15.22 4.44 13.56
C ASN A 18 -14.45 4.29 12.25
N ASP A 19 -14.31 3.05 11.78
CA ASP A 19 -13.63 2.70 10.53
C ASP A 19 -14.48 3.07 9.28
N GLU A 20 -15.41 4.01 9.40
CA GLU A 20 -16.28 4.51 8.32
C GLU A 20 -15.55 5.54 7.43
N PHE A 21 -14.37 5.19 6.95
CA PHE A 21 -13.54 6.04 6.08
C PHE A 21 -13.73 5.66 4.62
N TYR A 22 -14.61 6.37 3.92
CA TYR A 22 -14.89 6.07 2.51
C TYR A 22 -13.83 6.67 1.61
N THR A 23 -13.21 5.81 0.79
CA THR A 23 -12.22 6.24 -0.21
C THR A 23 -12.89 7.00 -1.35
N GLN A 24 -12.30 8.11 -1.78
CA GLN A 24 -12.83 8.90 -2.89
C GLN A 24 -12.66 8.16 -4.24
N LEU A 25 -13.68 8.24 -5.11
CA LEU A 25 -13.65 7.61 -6.42
C LEU A 25 -12.47 8.09 -7.28
N SER A 26 -12.15 9.38 -7.23
CA SER A 26 -11.04 9.97 -7.98
C SER A 26 -9.68 9.37 -7.60
N ASP A 27 -9.44 9.06 -6.33
CA ASP A 27 -8.21 8.42 -5.87
C ASP A 27 -8.13 6.97 -6.38
N ILE A 28 -9.28 6.26 -6.40
CA ILE A 28 -9.40 4.90 -6.94
C ILE A 28 -9.12 4.88 -8.44
N GLU A 29 -9.76 5.75 -9.21
CA GLU A 29 -9.57 5.87 -10.67
C GLU A 29 -8.12 6.21 -11.04
N ASN A 30 -7.52 7.13 -10.30
CA ASN A 30 -6.14 7.56 -10.52
C ASN A 30 -5.12 6.43 -10.32
N GLU A 31 -5.38 5.49 -9.42
CA GLU A 31 -4.54 4.31 -9.23
C GLU A 31 -4.91 3.20 -10.22
N LEU A 32 -6.19 2.80 -10.29
CA LEU A 32 -6.65 1.62 -11.03
C LEU A 32 -6.45 1.72 -12.55
N LYS A 33 -6.35 2.93 -13.12
CA LYS A 33 -6.01 3.12 -14.55
C LYS A 33 -4.71 2.41 -14.97
N HIS A 34 -3.81 2.14 -14.03
CA HIS A 34 -2.54 1.46 -14.28
C HIS A 34 -2.61 -0.07 -14.22
N TYR A 35 -3.77 -0.64 -13.85
CA TYR A 35 -3.92 -2.08 -13.57
C TYR A 35 -4.95 -2.78 -14.47
N LYS A 36 -5.56 -2.07 -15.44
CA LYS A 36 -6.67 -2.56 -16.27
C LYS A 36 -6.44 -3.96 -16.84
N SER A 37 -5.24 -4.25 -17.33
CA SER A 37 -4.87 -5.54 -17.93
C SER A 37 -4.96 -6.73 -16.99
N HIS A 38 -4.91 -6.53 -15.67
CA HIS A 38 -4.97 -7.60 -14.68
C HIS A 38 -6.38 -8.15 -14.44
N PHE A 39 -7.43 -7.41 -14.80
CA PHE A 39 -8.81 -7.74 -14.40
C PHE A 39 -9.57 -8.64 -15.38
N LYS A 40 -9.06 -8.82 -16.60
CA LYS A 40 -9.74 -9.61 -17.62
C LYS A 40 -9.95 -11.05 -17.17
N ASN A 41 -11.20 -11.51 -17.25
CA ASN A 41 -11.68 -12.82 -16.82
C ASN A 41 -11.41 -13.13 -15.35
N LYS A 42 -11.26 -12.12 -14.49
CA LYS A 42 -11.00 -12.29 -13.06
C LYS A 42 -12.22 -12.07 -12.20
N VAL A 43 -12.24 -12.76 -11.07
CA VAL A 43 -13.16 -12.49 -9.97
C VAL A 43 -12.51 -11.46 -9.04
N VAL A 44 -13.11 -10.29 -8.93
CA VAL A 44 -12.62 -9.19 -8.07
C VAL A 44 -13.41 -9.20 -6.77
N PHE A 45 -12.71 -9.13 -5.64
CA PHE A 45 -13.31 -9.05 -4.32
C PHE A 45 -12.98 -7.72 -3.64
N CYS A 46 -14.02 -6.96 -3.34
CA CYS A 46 -13.95 -5.72 -2.59
C CYS A 46 -14.53 -5.99 -1.19
N ASN A 47 -13.70 -6.38 -0.24
CA ASN A 47 -14.12 -6.39 1.16
C ASN A 47 -14.33 -4.94 1.61
N CYS A 48 -15.58 -4.50 1.77
CA CYS A 48 -15.91 -3.09 1.94
C CYS A 48 -17.09 -2.92 2.88
N ASP A 49 -17.21 -1.77 3.53
CA ASP A 49 -18.25 -1.55 4.54
C ASP A 49 -19.69 -1.68 4.01
N ASP A 50 -19.93 -1.31 2.75
CA ASP A 50 -21.23 -1.45 2.11
C ASP A 50 -21.16 -1.30 0.57
N ALA A 51 -21.63 -2.29 -0.18
CA ALA A 51 -21.65 -2.29 -1.64
C ALA A 51 -22.44 -1.12 -2.25
N ARG A 52 -23.44 -0.59 -1.55
CA ARG A 52 -24.35 0.46 -2.05
C ARG A 52 -23.69 1.84 -2.13
N ILE A 53 -22.64 2.05 -1.34
CA ILE A 53 -21.94 3.33 -1.20
C ILE A 53 -20.42 3.21 -1.47
N SER A 54 -19.88 2.00 -1.52
CA SER A 54 -18.47 1.75 -1.78
C SER A 54 -18.05 2.24 -3.17
N ASN A 55 -17.13 3.21 -3.21
CA ASN A 55 -16.55 3.68 -4.47
C ASN A 55 -15.67 2.63 -5.16
N PHE A 56 -15.14 1.64 -4.43
CA PHE A 56 -14.45 0.50 -5.06
C PHE A 56 -15.44 -0.33 -5.88
N PHE A 57 -16.57 -0.68 -5.28
CA PHE A 57 -17.61 -1.41 -5.98
C PHE A 57 -18.18 -0.59 -7.15
N ASN A 58 -18.51 0.68 -6.93
CA ASN A 58 -19.02 1.57 -7.99
C ASN A 58 -18.06 1.65 -9.18
N TYR A 59 -16.74 1.76 -8.94
CA TYR A 59 -15.74 1.76 -9.99
C TYR A 59 -15.78 0.47 -10.81
N PHE A 60 -15.68 -0.69 -10.16
CA PHE A 60 -15.63 -1.97 -10.87
C PHE A 60 -16.94 -2.31 -11.58
N ALA A 61 -18.09 -2.02 -10.97
CA ALA A 61 -19.39 -2.28 -11.58
C ALA A 61 -19.63 -1.37 -12.80
N SER A 62 -19.27 -0.08 -12.71
CA SER A 62 -19.42 0.85 -13.85
C SER A 62 -18.45 0.54 -15.00
N ASN A 63 -17.29 -0.06 -14.71
CA ASN A 63 -16.27 -0.43 -15.69
C ASN A 63 -16.26 -1.94 -15.99
N PHE A 64 -17.29 -2.69 -15.58
CA PHE A 64 -17.28 -4.16 -15.56
C PHE A 64 -16.99 -4.76 -16.93
N ALA A 65 -17.72 -4.30 -17.95
CA ALA A 65 -17.56 -4.75 -19.33
C ALA A 65 -16.22 -4.30 -19.95
N GLU A 66 -15.80 -3.06 -19.70
CA GLU A 66 -14.52 -2.52 -20.22
C GLU A 66 -13.31 -3.30 -19.66
N LEU A 67 -13.35 -3.61 -18.36
CA LEU A 67 -12.31 -4.37 -17.68
C LEU A 67 -12.38 -5.88 -17.98
N GLY A 68 -13.49 -6.35 -18.56
CA GLY A 68 -13.74 -7.76 -18.85
C GLY A 68 -13.78 -8.61 -17.58
N ILE A 69 -14.33 -8.09 -16.48
CA ILE A 69 -14.40 -8.78 -15.19
C ILE A 69 -15.38 -9.97 -15.31
N LYS A 70 -15.05 -11.08 -14.65
CA LYS A 70 -15.90 -12.28 -14.64
C LYS A 70 -17.02 -12.19 -13.60
N LYS A 71 -16.67 -11.69 -12.41
CA LYS A 71 -17.58 -11.54 -11.26
C LYS A 71 -16.97 -10.51 -10.30
N LEU A 72 -17.81 -9.70 -9.70
CA LEU A 72 -17.47 -8.78 -8.63
C LEU A 72 -18.16 -9.25 -7.35
N ILE A 73 -17.42 -9.36 -6.26
CA ILE A 73 -17.92 -9.77 -4.95
C ILE A 73 -17.66 -8.64 -3.97
N THR A 74 -18.61 -8.37 -3.09
CA THR A 74 -18.43 -7.47 -1.94
C THR A 74 -18.87 -8.17 -0.67
N ALA A 75 -18.15 -7.98 0.43
CA ALA A 75 -18.54 -8.45 1.75
C ALA A 75 -18.46 -7.29 2.74
N CYS A 76 -19.51 -7.13 3.54
CA CYS A 76 -19.77 -5.99 4.41
C CYS A 76 -19.81 -6.45 5.86
N TYR A 77 -18.98 -5.84 6.68
CA TYR A 77 -18.95 -6.06 8.12
C TYR A 77 -20.02 -5.20 8.82
N ARG A 78 -20.74 -5.80 9.76
CA ARG A 78 -21.68 -5.11 10.65
C ARG A 78 -21.33 -5.44 12.09
N LYS A 79 -21.01 -4.39 12.84
CA LYS A 79 -20.62 -4.51 14.24
C LYS A 79 -21.82 -5.00 15.05
N GLN A 80 -21.65 -6.14 15.70
CA GLN A 80 -22.67 -6.71 16.59
C GLN A 80 -22.41 -6.25 18.03
N GLU A 81 -22.89 -5.06 18.42
CA GLU A 81 -22.83 -4.63 19.82
C GLU A 81 -24.04 -5.13 20.60
N ARG A 82 -23.84 -6.16 21.43
CA ARG A 82 -24.77 -6.49 22.50
C ARG A 82 -24.34 -5.76 23.78
N ASP A 83 -25.06 -4.70 24.14
CA ASP A 83 -25.01 -4.14 25.49
C ASP A 83 -26.26 -4.60 26.25
N LEU A 84 -26.17 -4.78 27.57
CA LEU A 84 -27.31 -5.09 28.46
C LEU A 84 -28.45 -4.05 28.34
N PHE A 85 -28.13 -2.87 27.80
CA PHE A 85 -29.04 -1.75 27.57
C PHE A 85 -29.28 -1.42 26.09
N ASN A 86 -28.65 -2.14 25.15
CA ASN A 86 -28.83 -1.89 23.72
C ASN A 86 -29.83 -2.90 23.15
N THR A 87 -31.05 -2.43 22.90
CA THR A 87 -32.16 -3.21 22.33
C THR A 87 -32.24 -3.13 20.81
N GLU A 88 -31.25 -2.51 20.15
CA GLU A 88 -31.21 -2.43 18.69
C GLU A 88 -31.02 -3.81 18.06
N GLU A 89 -31.73 -4.07 16.96
CA GLU A 89 -31.60 -5.32 16.21
C GLU A 89 -30.15 -5.47 15.72
N VAL A 90 -29.53 -6.58 16.08
CA VAL A 90 -28.17 -6.92 15.63
C VAL A 90 -28.23 -7.22 14.14
N GLU A 91 -27.79 -6.28 13.30
CA GLU A 91 -27.67 -6.50 11.86
C GLU A 91 -26.48 -7.44 11.60
N ASN A 92 -26.73 -8.54 10.89
CA ASN A 92 -25.66 -9.40 10.40
C ASN A 92 -24.90 -8.73 9.27
N GLY A 93 -23.64 -9.09 9.11
CA GLY A 93 -22.91 -8.74 7.89
C GLY A 93 -23.61 -9.31 6.66
N PHE A 94 -23.27 -8.83 5.49
CA PHE A 94 -23.86 -9.30 4.24
C PHE A 94 -22.88 -9.22 3.08
N PHE A 95 -23.19 -9.92 2.00
CA PHE A 95 -22.44 -9.85 0.77
C PHE A 95 -23.33 -9.65 -0.45
N PHE A 96 -22.71 -9.27 -1.55
CA PHE A 96 -23.35 -9.10 -2.84
C PHE A 96 -22.41 -9.60 -3.93
N GLU A 97 -22.98 -10.26 -4.93
CA GLU A 97 -22.27 -10.71 -6.13
C GLU A 97 -22.89 -10.04 -7.35
N TYR A 98 -22.04 -9.48 -8.20
CA TYR A 98 -22.42 -8.87 -9.46
C TYR A 98 -21.70 -9.58 -10.60
N THR A 99 -22.46 -10.10 -11.56
CA THR A 99 -21.96 -10.83 -12.72
C THR A 99 -22.12 -10.07 -14.03
N GLY A 100 -22.85 -8.95 -14.01
CA GLY A 100 -23.08 -8.11 -15.19
C GLY A 100 -24.09 -8.70 -16.18
N VAL A 101 -24.92 -9.66 -15.75
CA VAL A 101 -26.03 -10.17 -16.57
C VAL A 101 -27.10 -9.10 -16.75
N GLU A 102 -27.82 -9.17 -17.87
CA GLU A 102 -28.86 -8.21 -18.20
C GLU A 102 -29.95 -8.18 -17.10
N GLY A 103 -30.22 -7.00 -16.57
CA GLY A 103 -31.18 -6.79 -15.47
C GLY A 103 -30.55 -6.74 -14.07
N GLU A 104 -29.28 -7.14 -13.87
CA GLU A 104 -28.59 -6.90 -12.60
C GLU A 104 -28.37 -5.40 -12.38
N ARG A 105 -28.72 -4.93 -11.18
CA ARG A 105 -28.53 -3.54 -10.79
C ARG A 105 -27.11 -3.35 -10.27
N ILE A 106 -26.45 -2.30 -10.75
CA ILE A 106 -25.18 -1.87 -10.17
C ILE A 106 -25.38 -1.56 -8.69
N LYS A 107 -26.41 -0.77 -8.32
CA LYS A 107 -26.70 -0.49 -6.91
C LYS A 107 -27.68 -1.54 -6.36
N PRO A 108 -27.23 -2.48 -5.50
CA PRO A 108 -28.12 -3.48 -4.93
C PRO A 108 -29.12 -2.84 -3.96
N SER A 109 -30.34 -3.36 -3.97
CA SER A 109 -31.35 -3.12 -2.95
C SER A 109 -31.24 -4.15 -1.81
N SER A 110 -32.05 -4.01 -0.76
CA SER A 110 -32.04 -4.95 0.37
C SER A 110 -32.41 -6.38 -0.02
N THR A 111 -33.12 -6.59 -1.13
CA THR A 111 -33.47 -7.94 -1.62
C THR A 111 -32.36 -8.60 -2.42
N ASP A 112 -31.35 -7.82 -2.85
CA ASP A 112 -30.26 -8.30 -3.70
C ASP A 112 -29.05 -8.79 -2.87
N ILE A 113 -28.99 -8.42 -1.59
CA ILE A 113 -27.91 -8.80 -0.66
C ILE A 113 -28.21 -10.13 0.04
N VAL A 114 -27.15 -10.85 0.41
CA VAL A 114 -27.24 -12.09 1.16
C VAL A 114 -26.60 -11.89 2.52
N HIS A 115 -27.37 -12.06 3.60
CA HIS A 115 -26.87 -11.93 4.96
C HIS A 115 -26.02 -13.14 5.37
N PHE A 116 -24.91 -12.85 6.01
CA PHE A 116 -24.13 -13.83 6.75
C PHE A 116 -24.87 -14.31 7.99
N LYS A 117 -24.41 -15.42 8.56
CA LYS A 117 -24.80 -15.84 9.90
C LYS A 117 -24.13 -14.99 10.97
N GLY A 118 -22.92 -14.51 10.70
CA GLY A 118 -22.14 -13.66 11.61
C GLY A 118 -22.13 -12.17 11.23
N ASP A 119 -21.11 -11.49 11.74
CA ASP A 119 -20.85 -10.07 11.57
C ASP A 119 -20.22 -9.71 10.22
N GLY A 120 -19.78 -10.69 9.42
CA GLY A 120 -19.08 -10.46 8.15
C GLY A 120 -17.59 -10.13 8.29
N ASP A 121 -16.97 -10.34 9.46
CA ASP A 121 -15.54 -10.15 9.66
C ASP A 121 -14.74 -10.92 8.58
N PHE A 122 -13.70 -10.31 8.02
CA PHE A 122 -12.89 -10.91 6.95
C PHE A 122 -12.23 -12.24 7.35
N ARG A 123 -12.14 -12.52 8.64
CA ARG A 123 -11.59 -13.75 9.23
C ARG A 123 -12.63 -14.84 9.41
N SER A 124 -13.92 -14.50 9.30
CA SER A 124 -15.00 -15.47 9.39
C SER A 124 -14.92 -16.51 8.27
N ALA A 125 -15.44 -17.72 8.53
CA ALA A 125 -15.46 -18.78 7.52
C ALA A 125 -16.23 -18.35 6.26
N GLU A 126 -17.34 -17.63 6.44
CA GLU A 126 -18.19 -17.14 5.35
C GLU A 126 -17.43 -16.15 4.44
N SER A 127 -16.75 -15.15 5.02
CA SER A 127 -15.91 -14.21 4.26
C SER A 127 -14.71 -14.89 3.60
N ILE A 128 -14.13 -15.92 4.23
CA ILE A 128 -13.04 -16.70 3.66
C ILE A 128 -13.50 -17.51 2.43
N GLU A 129 -14.71 -18.05 2.43
CA GLU A 129 -15.25 -18.74 1.24
C GLU A 129 -15.41 -17.79 0.05
N LEU A 130 -15.83 -16.54 0.29
CA LEU A 130 -15.83 -15.51 -0.76
C LEU A 130 -14.41 -15.17 -1.22
N LEU A 131 -13.47 -15.01 -0.29
CA LEU A 131 -12.06 -14.77 -0.63
C LEU A 131 -11.50 -15.89 -1.51
N LYS A 132 -11.76 -17.16 -1.17
CA LYS A 132 -11.31 -18.33 -1.95
C LYS A 132 -11.79 -18.28 -3.40
N GLN A 133 -13.01 -17.83 -3.65
CA GLN A 133 -13.59 -17.68 -4.99
C GLN A 133 -12.96 -16.57 -5.83
N SER A 134 -12.34 -15.58 -5.18
CA SER A 134 -11.75 -14.41 -5.85
C SER A 134 -10.32 -14.62 -6.35
N ASP A 135 -9.96 -13.91 -7.41
CA ASP A 135 -8.58 -13.87 -7.92
C ASP A 135 -7.81 -12.66 -7.36
N ILE A 136 -8.48 -11.51 -7.30
CA ILE A 136 -7.89 -10.22 -6.96
C ILE A 136 -8.71 -9.53 -5.88
N VAL A 137 -8.06 -9.05 -4.82
CA VAL A 137 -8.67 -8.24 -3.76
C VAL A 137 -8.31 -6.77 -3.94
N VAL A 138 -9.31 -5.89 -4.03
CA VAL A 138 -9.07 -4.45 -4.18
C VAL A 138 -9.93 -3.68 -3.18
N THR A 139 -9.30 -3.06 -2.17
CA THR A 139 -10.06 -2.38 -1.10
C THR A 139 -9.22 -1.45 -0.19
N ASN A 140 -9.90 -0.74 0.71
CA ASN A 140 -9.33 -0.06 1.88
C ASN A 140 -9.59 -0.90 3.16
N PRO A 141 -8.67 -1.79 3.56
CA PRO A 141 -8.86 -2.63 4.76
C PRO A 141 -8.71 -1.83 6.07
N PRO A 142 -9.22 -2.35 7.19
CA PRO A 142 -9.03 -1.72 8.50
C PRO A 142 -7.54 -1.59 8.85
N PHE A 143 -7.07 -0.37 9.10
CA PHE A 143 -5.64 -0.11 9.35
C PHE A 143 -5.13 -0.80 10.61
N SER A 144 -5.99 -0.99 11.61
CA SER A 144 -5.67 -1.72 12.85
C SER A 144 -5.39 -3.21 12.63
N LEU A 145 -5.99 -3.81 11.59
CA LEU A 145 -5.89 -5.22 11.25
C LEU A 145 -5.04 -5.46 9.97
N PHE A 146 -4.38 -4.43 9.45
CA PHE A 146 -3.67 -4.46 8.17
C PHE A 146 -2.66 -5.62 8.03
N ARG A 147 -1.86 -5.89 9.07
CA ARG A 147 -0.87 -6.99 9.06
C ARG A 147 -1.54 -8.35 8.95
N GLU A 148 -2.63 -8.56 9.70
CA GLU A 148 -3.40 -9.80 9.68
C GLU A 148 -4.12 -9.98 8.34
N TYR A 149 -4.68 -8.89 7.82
CA TYR A 149 -5.31 -8.85 6.50
C TYR A 149 -4.34 -9.25 5.38
N VAL A 150 -3.16 -8.61 5.30
CA VAL A 150 -2.14 -8.96 4.30
C VAL A 150 -1.67 -10.41 4.48
N ALA A 151 -1.45 -10.87 5.72
CA ALA A 151 -1.07 -12.25 5.96
C ALA A 151 -2.12 -13.25 5.45
N GLN A 152 -3.41 -12.92 5.58
CA GLN A 152 -4.50 -13.72 5.03
C GLN A 152 -4.47 -13.74 3.50
N LEU A 153 -4.28 -12.60 2.83
CA LEU A 153 -4.18 -12.52 1.37
C LEU A 153 -3.02 -13.37 0.83
N ILE A 154 -1.86 -13.32 1.49
CA ILE A 154 -0.70 -14.14 1.13
C ILE A 154 -0.99 -15.62 1.37
N LYS A 155 -1.65 -15.98 2.48
CA LYS A 155 -2.01 -17.37 2.81
C LYS A 155 -2.89 -18.01 1.73
N TYR A 156 -3.81 -17.24 1.14
CA TYR A 156 -4.71 -17.73 0.09
C TYR A 156 -4.25 -17.39 -1.33
N ASP A 157 -2.97 -17.01 -1.50
CA ASP A 157 -2.34 -16.70 -2.79
C ASP A 157 -3.14 -15.69 -3.64
N LYS A 158 -3.63 -14.63 -2.99
CA LYS A 158 -4.44 -13.61 -3.67
C LYS A 158 -3.57 -12.54 -4.28
N LYS A 159 -3.96 -12.11 -5.48
CA LYS A 159 -3.50 -10.83 -5.99
C LYS A 159 -4.24 -9.71 -5.28
N PHE A 160 -3.59 -8.57 -5.08
CA PHE A 160 -4.23 -7.48 -4.34
C PHE A 160 -3.71 -6.10 -4.72
N LEU A 161 -4.56 -5.10 -4.51
CA LEU A 161 -4.25 -3.68 -4.51
C LEU A 161 -5.04 -3.04 -3.36
N ILE A 162 -4.37 -2.70 -2.27
CA ILE A 162 -5.02 -2.27 -1.04
C ILE A 162 -4.43 -0.97 -0.51
N ILE A 163 -5.26 -0.19 0.18
CA ILE A 163 -4.80 1.02 0.88
C ILE A 163 -4.22 0.64 2.24
N GLY A 164 -3.10 1.25 2.60
CA GLY A 164 -2.51 1.10 3.92
C GLY A 164 -1.83 2.37 4.39
N ASN A 165 -1.41 2.35 5.64
CA ASN A 165 -0.58 3.42 6.19
C ASN A 165 0.89 3.25 5.74
N ILE A 166 1.60 4.34 5.48
CA ILE A 166 3.02 4.34 5.11
C ILE A 166 3.91 3.68 6.14
N ASN A 167 3.54 3.76 7.42
CA ASN A 167 4.27 3.07 8.47
C ASN A 167 4.22 1.54 8.29
N ALA A 168 3.23 1.00 7.58
CA ALA A 168 3.09 -0.44 7.39
C ALA A 168 4.26 -1.06 6.62
N ILE A 169 4.94 -0.30 5.75
CA ILE A 169 6.11 -0.80 5.01
C ILE A 169 7.31 -1.08 5.91
N THR A 170 7.31 -0.52 7.12
CA THR A 170 8.37 -0.76 8.13
C THR A 170 8.10 -1.98 8.99
N TYR A 171 6.89 -2.54 8.92
CA TYR A 171 6.54 -3.75 9.67
C TYR A 171 7.33 -4.94 9.12
N LYS A 172 7.87 -5.76 10.03
CA LYS A 172 8.78 -6.85 9.69
C LYS A 172 8.22 -7.77 8.60
N GLU A 173 6.94 -8.14 8.70
CA GLU A 173 6.29 -9.05 7.76
C GLU A 173 6.03 -8.40 6.40
N ILE A 174 5.63 -7.12 6.38
CA ILE A 174 5.38 -6.38 5.13
C ILE A 174 6.70 -6.09 4.41
N PHE A 175 7.72 -5.62 5.13
CA PHE A 175 9.03 -5.38 4.55
C PHE A 175 9.64 -6.67 3.99
N LYS A 176 9.43 -7.81 4.67
CA LYS A 176 9.85 -9.12 4.15
C LYS A 176 9.22 -9.42 2.79
N LEU A 177 7.92 -9.17 2.61
CA LEU A 177 7.25 -9.34 1.32
C LEU A 177 7.85 -8.41 0.25
N ILE A 178 8.16 -7.16 0.59
CA ILE A 178 8.79 -6.21 -0.34
C ILE A 178 10.18 -6.68 -0.76
N LYS A 179 11.02 -7.07 0.21
CA LYS A 179 12.36 -7.60 -0.03
C LYS A 179 12.34 -8.85 -0.91
N GLU A 180 11.36 -9.72 -0.72
CA GLU A 180 11.18 -10.95 -1.49
C GLU A 180 10.46 -10.74 -2.84
N ASN A 181 10.20 -9.48 -3.24
CA ASN A 181 9.45 -9.14 -4.46
C ASN A 181 8.04 -9.77 -4.52
N LYS A 182 7.40 -9.94 -3.36
CA LYS A 182 6.03 -10.46 -3.22
C LYS A 182 4.98 -9.35 -3.01
N ALA A 183 5.41 -8.14 -2.68
CA ALA A 183 4.56 -6.96 -2.58
C ALA A 183 5.38 -5.69 -2.89
N TRP A 184 4.71 -4.60 -3.27
CA TRP A 184 5.33 -3.32 -3.60
C TRP A 184 4.33 -2.18 -3.46
N LEU A 185 4.87 -0.96 -3.52
CA LEU A 185 4.09 0.26 -3.52
C LEU A 185 3.35 0.42 -4.85
N GLY A 186 2.14 0.96 -4.79
CA GLY A 186 1.41 1.38 -5.99
C GLY A 186 2.06 2.56 -6.71
N ILE A 187 1.43 3.00 -7.79
CA ILE A 187 1.96 4.03 -8.69
C ILE A 187 1.94 5.39 -8.03
N ASN A 188 0.81 5.78 -7.44
CA ASN A 188 0.65 7.08 -6.83
C ASN A 188 1.13 7.07 -5.38
N LEU A 189 2.10 7.93 -5.05
CA LEU A 189 2.60 8.13 -3.70
C LEU A 189 2.20 9.49 -3.12
N GLY A 190 2.20 9.57 -1.78
CA GLY A 190 1.99 10.82 -1.06
C GLY A 190 0.53 11.27 -1.13
N ARG A 191 0.25 12.33 -1.88
CA ARG A 191 -1.12 12.85 -2.09
C ARG A 191 -1.95 12.04 -3.10
N GLY A 192 -1.52 10.82 -3.42
CA GLY A 192 -2.27 9.88 -4.27
C GLY A 192 -3.57 9.39 -3.63
N ILE A 193 -3.71 9.57 -2.31
CA ILE A 193 -4.97 9.45 -1.59
C ILE A 193 -5.24 10.84 -1.00
N SER A 194 -6.21 11.53 -1.57
CA SER A 194 -6.53 12.93 -1.25
C SER A 194 -7.40 13.08 0.00
N GLY A 195 -7.80 11.97 0.62
CA GLY A 195 -8.51 11.90 1.88
C GLY A 195 -9.68 10.93 1.85
N PHE A 196 -10.31 10.74 3.00
CA PHE A 196 -11.47 9.88 3.19
C PHE A 196 -12.68 10.70 3.59
N ILE A 197 -13.83 10.36 3.04
CA ILE A 197 -15.12 10.90 3.48
C ILE A 197 -15.44 10.28 4.83
N VAL A 198 -15.79 11.13 5.81
CA VAL A 198 -16.14 10.71 7.16
C VAL A 198 -17.59 11.10 7.49
N PRO A 199 -18.24 10.36 8.42
CA PRO A 199 -19.60 10.67 8.87
C PRO A 199 -19.73 12.05 9.50
N GLU A 200 -20.96 12.56 9.60
CA GLU A 200 -21.26 13.87 10.18
C GLU A 200 -20.84 14.01 11.65
N HIS A 201 -20.96 12.94 12.44
CA HIS A 201 -20.58 12.91 13.85
C HIS A 201 -19.06 12.90 14.08
N TYR A 202 -18.26 12.63 13.06
CA TYR A 202 -16.80 12.59 13.20
C TYR A 202 -16.25 14.01 13.44
N GLU A 203 -15.60 14.30 14.56
CA GLU A 203 -15.07 15.66 14.78
C GLU A 203 -13.94 15.97 13.78
N LEU A 204 -14.05 17.06 13.02
CA LEU A 204 -12.96 17.52 12.15
C LEU A 204 -11.95 18.29 13.00
N TYR A 205 -10.72 17.78 13.08
CA TYR A 205 -9.64 18.41 13.82
C TYR A 205 -8.36 18.51 12.98
N GLY A 206 -7.62 19.60 13.17
CA GLY A 206 -6.35 19.85 12.50
C GLY A 206 -6.48 20.53 11.15
N THR A 207 -5.36 20.61 10.42
CA THR A 207 -5.26 21.33 9.13
C THR A 207 -5.59 20.46 7.91
N GLU A 208 -5.73 19.16 8.11
CA GLU A 208 -5.92 18.18 7.03
C GLU A 208 -7.39 17.75 6.90
N THR A 209 -8.31 18.69 7.17
CA THR A 209 -9.75 18.47 7.05
C THR A 209 -10.38 19.51 6.14
N ARG A 210 -11.32 19.11 5.29
CA ARG A 210 -12.06 20.02 4.41
C ARG A 210 -13.50 19.57 4.24
N ILE A 211 -14.35 20.48 3.79
CA ILE A 211 -15.68 20.16 3.26
C ILE A 211 -15.61 20.39 1.75
N ASP A 212 -16.04 19.40 0.96
CA ASP A 212 -16.07 19.54 -0.50
C ASP A 212 -17.32 20.31 -0.98
N SER A 213 -17.42 20.55 -2.28
CA SER A 213 -18.56 21.24 -2.89
C SER A 213 -19.90 20.50 -2.76
N SER A 214 -19.86 19.20 -2.45
CA SER A 214 -21.04 18.37 -2.24
C SER A 214 -21.43 18.26 -0.76
N GLY A 215 -20.72 18.97 0.13
CA GLY A 215 -20.95 18.94 1.57
C GLY A 215 -20.29 17.76 2.28
N ASN A 216 -19.52 16.91 1.59
CA ASN A 216 -18.84 15.79 2.23
C ASN A 216 -17.69 16.29 3.11
N ARG A 217 -17.59 15.70 4.31
CA ARG A 217 -16.53 16.01 5.27
C ARG A 217 -15.35 15.07 5.00
N ILE A 218 -14.19 15.63 4.69
CA ILE A 218 -13.01 14.87 4.25
C ILE A 218 -11.87 15.03 5.25
N VAL A 219 -11.26 13.91 5.65
CA VAL A 219 -10.04 13.86 6.47
C VAL A 219 -8.90 13.29 5.62
N SER A 220 -7.76 13.99 5.58
CA SER A 220 -6.62 13.66 4.71
C SER A 220 -5.41 13.20 5.53
N PRO A 221 -5.31 11.92 5.89
CA PRO A 221 -4.11 11.41 6.51
C PRO A 221 -2.99 11.35 5.46
N ASN A 222 -2.07 12.32 5.49
CA ASN A 222 -0.90 12.47 4.58
C ASN A 222 0.11 11.29 4.60
N ASN A 223 -0.30 10.14 5.12
CA ASN A 223 0.50 8.96 5.36
C ASN A 223 -0.18 7.70 4.81
N CYS A 224 -1.06 7.80 3.81
CA CYS A 224 -1.61 6.64 3.12
C CYS A 224 -0.83 6.29 1.86
N LEU A 225 -0.92 5.03 1.45
CA LEU A 225 -0.35 4.50 0.22
C LEU A 225 -1.16 3.32 -0.31
N TRP A 226 -0.89 2.97 -1.56
CA TRP A 226 -1.31 1.71 -2.14
C TRP A 226 -0.21 0.65 -1.97
N LEU A 227 -0.58 -0.54 -1.51
CA LEU A 227 0.25 -1.73 -1.45
C LEU A 227 -0.34 -2.78 -2.39
N THR A 228 0.48 -3.40 -3.23
CA THR A 228 0.01 -4.32 -4.26
C THR A 228 1.04 -5.41 -4.57
N ASN A 229 0.58 -6.50 -5.19
CA ASN A 229 1.41 -7.51 -5.85
C ASN A 229 1.01 -7.72 -7.32
N LEU A 230 0.29 -6.76 -7.91
CA LEU A 230 -0.04 -6.67 -9.34
C LEU A 230 1.07 -5.94 -10.08
N ASP A 231 1.61 -6.56 -11.12
CA ASP A 231 2.79 -6.03 -11.80
C ASP A 231 2.49 -4.74 -12.56
N THR A 232 3.42 -3.79 -12.55
CA THR A 232 3.22 -2.49 -13.20
C THR A 232 4.50 -2.03 -13.87
N PHE A 233 4.36 -1.18 -14.89
CA PHE A 233 5.49 -0.60 -15.61
C PHE A 233 6.50 0.10 -14.67
N LYS A 234 6.02 0.68 -13.55
CA LYS A 234 6.86 1.41 -12.60
C LYS A 234 7.94 0.55 -11.96
N ARG A 235 7.68 -0.74 -11.77
CA ARG A 235 8.66 -1.70 -11.24
C ARG A 235 9.84 -1.92 -12.17
N HIS A 236 9.62 -1.71 -13.47
CA HIS A 236 10.59 -1.97 -14.51
C HIS A 236 11.31 -0.67 -14.95
N GLU A 237 10.91 0.47 -14.39
CA GLU A 237 11.54 1.77 -14.62
C GLU A 237 12.82 1.90 -13.77
N GLY A 238 13.98 1.94 -14.42
CA GLY A 238 15.24 2.22 -13.74
C GLY A 238 15.40 3.72 -13.45
N ILE A 239 16.16 4.06 -12.41
CA ILE A 239 16.61 5.44 -12.19
C ILE A 239 17.97 5.68 -12.83
N THR A 240 18.14 6.82 -13.49
CA THR A 240 19.45 7.25 -14.00
C THR A 240 20.34 7.65 -12.84
N LEU A 241 21.52 7.03 -12.76
CA LEU A 241 22.53 7.34 -11.75
C LEU A 241 23.57 8.29 -12.35
N THR A 242 23.76 9.45 -11.73
CA THR A 242 24.68 10.50 -12.23
C THR A 242 25.81 10.83 -11.27
N LYS A 243 25.74 10.35 -10.02
CA LYS A 243 26.79 10.56 -9.03
C LYS A 243 27.86 9.48 -9.10
N ARG A 244 29.04 9.83 -8.59
CA ARG A 244 30.20 8.95 -8.46
C ARG A 244 30.62 8.88 -6.99
N TYR A 245 31.10 7.72 -6.57
CA TYR A 245 31.71 7.48 -5.27
C TYR A 245 33.20 7.79 -5.32
N PHE A 246 33.90 7.27 -6.33
CA PHE A 246 35.34 7.46 -6.44
C PHE A 246 35.68 8.94 -6.66
N GLY A 247 36.57 9.47 -5.82
CA GLY A 247 36.90 10.91 -5.76
C GLY A 247 35.88 11.78 -5.02
N ASN A 248 34.83 11.20 -4.44
CA ASN A 248 33.79 11.89 -3.66
C ASN A 248 33.48 11.15 -2.34
N GLU A 249 34.41 10.35 -1.83
CA GLU A 249 34.21 9.42 -0.72
C GLU A 249 33.72 10.12 0.57
N ILE A 250 34.10 11.39 0.76
CA ILE A 250 33.70 12.23 1.90
C ILE A 250 32.17 12.43 1.97
N GLU A 251 31.48 12.43 0.83
CA GLU A 251 30.02 12.59 0.75
C GLU A 251 29.25 11.30 1.12
N TYR A 252 29.96 10.18 1.24
CA TYR A 252 29.40 8.83 1.45
C TYR A 252 29.99 8.19 2.71
N PRO A 253 29.62 8.67 3.91
CA PRO A 253 30.17 8.14 5.14
C PRO A 253 29.82 6.65 5.31
N HIS A 254 30.78 5.88 5.78
CA HIS A 254 30.62 4.45 6.10
C HIS A 254 29.84 4.26 7.41
N TYR A 255 29.17 3.11 7.52
CA TYR A 255 28.52 2.70 8.76
C TYR A 255 29.54 2.10 9.74
N ASP A 256 29.34 2.36 11.03
CA ASP A 256 30.22 1.82 12.09
C ASP A 256 30.02 0.30 12.26
N ASN A 257 28.81 -0.18 12.02
CA ASN A 257 28.36 -1.55 12.31
C ASN A 257 27.89 -2.33 11.08
N TYR A 258 28.24 -1.88 9.87
CA TYR A 258 27.94 -2.58 8.62
C TYR A 258 28.93 -2.18 7.52
N ASP A 259 29.32 -3.12 6.68
CA ASP A 259 30.21 -2.85 5.53
C ASP A 259 29.44 -2.16 4.40
N GLY A 260 29.22 -0.85 4.52
CA GLY A 260 28.48 -0.09 3.52
C GLY A 260 28.46 1.40 3.80
N ILE A 261 28.06 2.15 2.78
CA ILE A 261 27.99 3.61 2.84
C ILE A 261 26.56 4.09 3.06
N ASN A 262 26.42 5.24 3.70
CA ASN A 262 25.16 5.96 3.79
C ASN A 262 24.97 6.89 2.60
N VAL A 263 23.82 6.78 1.94
CA VAL A 263 23.39 7.66 0.86
C VAL A 263 22.16 8.43 1.33
N ASN A 264 22.30 9.74 1.50
CA ASN A 264 21.26 10.56 2.15
C ASN A 264 20.00 10.76 1.29
N LYS A 265 20.12 10.72 -0.04
CA LYS A 265 19.00 10.90 -0.98
C LYS A 265 19.12 9.89 -2.12
N THR A 266 17.99 9.39 -2.63
CA THR A 266 17.98 8.44 -3.76
C THR A 266 18.70 8.97 -5.01
N GLN A 267 18.66 10.26 -5.28
CA GLN A 267 19.36 10.87 -6.42
C GLN A 267 20.89 10.87 -6.27
N ASP A 268 21.38 10.67 -5.04
CA ASP A 268 22.82 10.66 -4.74
C ASP A 268 23.41 9.25 -4.80
N ILE A 269 22.64 8.24 -5.24
CA ILE A 269 23.15 6.87 -5.41
C ILE A 269 24.27 6.88 -6.47
N PRO A 270 25.51 6.47 -6.11
CA PRO A 270 26.63 6.45 -7.04
C PRO A 270 26.52 5.32 -8.07
N LEU A 271 26.91 5.59 -9.31
CA LEU A 271 26.86 4.62 -10.42
C LEU A 271 28.01 3.60 -10.40
N ASP A 272 29.11 3.93 -9.73
CA ASP A 272 30.41 3.23 -9.74
C ASP A 272 30.71 2.48 -8.43
N TYR A 273 29.85 2.55 -7.41
CA TYR A 273 30.06 1.85 -6.15
C TYR A 273 29.44 0.44 -6.13
N LYS A 274 30.26 -0.57 -5.83
CA LYS A 274 29.84 -1.99 -5.80
C LYS A 274 29.36 -2.52 -4.45
N GLY A 275 29.66 -1.80 -3.38
CA GLY A 275 29.35 -2.21 -2.02
C GLY A 275 27.87 -2.00 -1.66
N PHE A 276 27.55 -2.22 -0.39
CA PHE A 276 26.22 -1.99 0.14
C PHE A 276 25.98 -0.50 0.41
N MET A 277 24.76 -0.04 0.12
CA MET A 277 24.37 1.35 0.28
C MET A 277 23.10 1.44 1.13
N GLY A 278 23.13 2.22 2.19
CA GLY A 278 21.93 2.55 2.95
C GLY A 278 21.23 3.77 2.37
N VAL A 279 20.03 3.58 1.81
CA VAL A 279 19.22 4.63 1.18
C VAL A 279 17.97 4.96 2.02
N PRO A 280 17.33 6.12 1.83
CA PRO A 280 16.09 6.46 2.53
C PRO A 280 14.96 5.50 2.16
N ILE A 281 14.00 5.29 3.07
CA ILE A 281 12.84 4.41 2.84
C ILE A 281 12.00 4.79 1.62
N THR A 282 11.97 6.09 1.27
CA THR A 282 11.29 6.61 0.07
C THR A 282 11.86 6.06 -1.23
N PHE A 283 13.05 5.46 -1.21
CA PHE A 283 13.63 4.73 -2.33
C PHE A 283 12.71 3.62 -2.86
N LEU A 284 11.89 2.99 -2.02
CA LEU A 284 11.04 1.86 -2.41
C LEU A 284 10.10 2.17 -3.58
N HIS A 285 9.73 3.44 -3.80
CA HIS A 285 8.90 3.84 -4.95
C HIS A 285 9.65 3.91 -6.27
N LYS A 286 10.97 4.02 -6.19
CA LYS A 286 11.91 4.00 -7.31
C LYS A 286 12.62 2.66 -7.42
N PHE A 287 12.21 1.68 -6.61
CA PHE A 287 12.86 0.39 -6.56
C PHE A 287 12.48 -0.43 -7.79
N ASN A 288 13.51 -0.74 -8.58
CA ASN A 288 13.43 -1.67 -9.68
C ASN A 288 14.27 -2.91 -9.33
N PRO A 289 13.67 -4.12 -9.24
CA PRO A 289 14.38 -5.34 -8.85
C PRO A 289 15.42 -5.78 -9.88
N ASP A 290 15.38 -5.31 -11.12
CA ASP A 290 16.40 -5.57 -12.14
C ASP A 290 17.58 -4.59 -12.04
N GLN A 291 17.41 -3.46 -11.36
CA GLN A 291 18.48 -2.49 -11.12
C GLN A 291 19.12 -2.67 -9.74
N PHE A 292 18.33 -2.98 -8.72
CA PHE A 292 18.81 -3.07 -7.34
C PHE A 292 18.37 -4.36 -6.66
N GLU A 293 19.11 -4.74 -5.63
CA GLU A 293 18.75 -5.77 -4.66
C GLU A 293 18.51 -5.14 -3.29
N ILE A 294 17.42 -5.51 -2.61
CA ILE A 294 17.20 -5.14 -1.21
C ILE A 294 17.84 -6.19 -0.30
N ILE A 295 18.77 -5.74 0.53
CA ILE A 295 19.58 -6.60 1.39
C ILE A 295 18.99 -6.69 2.80
N LYS A 296 18.76 -5.55 3.45
CA LYS A 296 18.30 -5.50 4.84
C LYS A 296 17.62 -4.16 5.14
N PHE A 297 16.87 -4.11 6.23
CA PHE A 297 16.25 -2.88 6.73
C PHE A 297 16.86 -2.49 8.07
N ARG A 298 17.31 -1.24 8.18
CA ARG A 298 17.68 -0.49 9.40
C ARG A 298 18.86 -1.04 10.22
N LYS A 299 19.14 -2.34 10.18
CA LYS A 299 20.02 -3.03 11.12
C LYS A 299 21.40 -3.32 10.55
N GLY A 300 22.44 -3.14 11.38
CA GLY A 300 23.81 -3.57 11.09
C GLY A 300 24.03 -5.06 11.30
N ASN A 301 25.29 -5.49 11.29
CA ASN A 301 25.69 -6.89 11.51
C ASN A 301 25.51 -7.33 12.97
N ASP A 302 25.47 -6.37 13.88
CA ASP A 302 25.27 -6.56 15.33
C ASP A 302 23.79 -6.52 15.75
N GLU A 303 22.86 -6.51 14.79
CA GLU A 303 21.40 -6.36 14.99
C GLU A 303 20.97 -5.04 15.67
N LYS A 304 21.90 -4.12 15.91
CA LYS A 304 21.60 -2.74 16.31
C LYS A 304 21.26 -1.92 15.08
N ASP A 305 20.67 -0.76 15.33
CA ASP A 305 20.42 0.18 14.24
C ASP A 305 21.75 0.61 13.61
N LEU A 306 21.75 0.80 12.30
CA LEU A 306 22.89 1.35 11.58
C LEU A 306 23.33 2.66 12.25
N SER A 307 24.63 2.85 12.42
CA SER A 307 25.19 4.07 12.99
C SER A 307 26.32 4.62 12.15
N ILE A 308 26.49 5.94 12.21
CA ILE A 308 27.59 6.67 11.60
C ILE A 308 28.17 7.57 12.67
N ASN A 309 29.44 7.38 13.02
CA ASN A 309 30.10 8.11 14.10
C ASN A 309 29.29 8.05 15.41
N GLY A 310 28.75 6.87 15.73
CA GLY A 310 27.94 6.62 16.93
C GLY A 310 26.52 7.18 16.91
N LYS A 311 26.05 7.77 15.79
CA LYS A 311 24.70 8.32 15.64
C LYS A 311 23.86 7.48 14.68
N CYS A 312 22.62 7.16 15.06
CA CYS A 312 21.69 6.47 14.19
C CYS A 312 21.05 7.46 13.19
N PRO A 313 21.25 7.31 11.87
CA PRO A 313 20.46 8.04 10.90
C PRO A 313 18.99 7.58 10.94
N TYR A 314 18.10 8.38 10.33
CA TYR A 314 16.73 7.92 10.09
C TYR A 314 16.73 6.63 9.26
N PHE A 315 15.69 5.79 9.42
CA PHE A 315 15.65 4.43 8.89
C PHE A 315 16.15 4.30 7.44
N ARG A 316 17.11 3.39 7.25
CA ARG A 316 17.76 3.10 5.97
C ARG A 316 17.38 1.72 5.47
N ILE A 317 17.28 1.60 4.15
CA ILE A 317 17.21 0.32 3.45
C ILE A 317 18.59 0.07 2.86
N LEU A 318 19.19 -1.07 3.19
CA LEU A 318 20.43 -1.51 2.59
C LEU A 318 20.14 -2.13 1.23
N ILE A 319 20.75 -1.58 0.19
CA ILE A 319 20.61 -2.02 -1.20
C ILE A 319 21.98 -2.30 -1.83
N LYS A 320 21.95 -3.03 -2.95
CA LYS A 320 23.10 -3.22 -3.84
C LYS A 320 22.70 -2.95 -5.28
N ASN A 321 23.53 -2.24 -6.05
CA ASN A 321 23.29 -2.03 -7.48
C ASN A 321 23.69 -3.28 -8.28
N LYS A 322 22.81 -3.77 -9.14
CA LYS A 322 23.03 -4.93 -10.02
C LYS A 322 23.65 -4.55 -11.36
N ARG A 323 23.48 -3.30 -11.83
CA ARG A 323 23.84 -2.83 -13.17
C ARG A 323 25.09 -1.97 -13.19
N ILE A 324 26.14 -2.38 -12.48
CA ILE A 324 27.31 -1.53 -12.32
C ILE A 324 28.03 -1.38 -13.66
N LEU A 325 28.10 -0.13 -14.14
CA LEU A 325 28.96 0.23 -15.23
C LEU A 325 30.40 0.06 -14.75
N THR A 326 31.03 -1.02 -15.18
CA THR A 326 32.49 -1.15 -15.08
C THR A 326 33.06 -0.39 -16.26
N GLU A 327 33.85 0.65 -15.99
CA GLU A 327 34.64 1.28 -17.03
C GLU A 327 35.58 0.22 -17.64
N LEU A 328 35.51 0.08 -18.97
CA LEU A 328 36.47 -0.53 -19.90
C LEU A 328 36.45 -2.07 -20.11
N SER A 329 35.43 -2.53 -20.83
CA SER A 329 35.61 -3.58 -21.84
C SER A 329 35.18 -3.04 -23.21
N ASN A 330 35.97 -2.12 -23.79
CA ASN A 330 36.09 -1.84 -25.22
C ASN A 330 37.20 -0.81 -25.51
N ASN A 331 38.45 -1.22 -25.26
CA ASN A 331 39.58 -0.79 -26.08
C ASN A 331 40.07 -2.05 -26.83
N ARG A 332 39.27 -2.52 -27.80
CA ARG A 332 39.79 -3.44 -28.82
C ARG A 332 40.50 -2.58 -29.86
N GLY A 333 41.80 -2.83 -29.99
CA GLY A 333 42.74 -2.02 -30.74
C GLY A 333 42.30 -1.74 -32.18
N ILE A 334 42.49 -0.50 -32.58
CA ILE A 334 42.62 -0.12 -33.98
C ILE A 334 43.95 -0.73 -34.45
N PRO A 335 43.98 -1.62 -35.47
CA PRO A 335 45.24 -2.07 -36.05
C PRO A 335 45.89 -0.89 -36.74
N GLN A 336 47.15 -0.58 -36.38
CA GLN A 336 47.99 0.26 -37.22
C GLN A 336 48.15 -0.44 -38.57
N VAL A 337 47.66 0.21 -39.63
CA VAL A 337 48.03 -0.14 -41.00
C VAL A 337 49.25 0.71 -41.37
N ARG A 338 50.30 0.02 -41.79
CA ARG A 338 51.57 0.57 -42.27
C ARG A 338 51.41 1.47 -43.48
#